data_AF-A0A1G3V455-F1
#
_entry.id   AF-A0A1G3V455-F1
#
_cell.length_a   1.000
_cell.length_b   1.000
_cell.length_c   1.000
_cell.angle_alpha   90.00
_cell.angle_beta   90.00
_cell.angle_gamma   90.00
#
_symmetry.space_group_name_H-M   'P 1'
#
loop_
_entity.id
_entity.type
_entity.pdbx_description
1 polymer ?
#
loop_
_entity_poly.entity_id
_entity_poly.type
_entity_poly.pdbx_seq_one_letter_code
_entity_poly.pdbx_strand_id
1 'polypeptide(L)'
;MKSTFTYDIEKKLTAPEGGVLAGINVIIEIDPPSAGCLIYGEDADGNITYVQVQGARSEIELPFREPKVFVKYLLGLEHIKIYTAGYTPKL
;
A
#
# COMPACT_ATOMS: atom_id res chain seq x y z
N MET A 1 3.93 -4.34 -24.16
CA MET A 1 2.50 -4.46 -23.79
C MET A 1 2.36 -3.90 -22.39
N LYS A 2 1.83 -2.68 -22.20
CA LYS A 2 1.59 -2.15 -20.84
C LYS A 2 0.39 -2.93 -20.29
N SER A 3 0.63 -3.88 -19.40
CA SER A 3 -0.44 -4.52 -18.65
C SER A 3 -1.14 -3.44 -17.83
N THR A 4 -2.36 -3.07 -18.23
CA THR A 4 -3.17 -2.12 -17.48
C THR A 4 -3.69 -2.84 -16.24
N PHE A 5 -2.97 -2.70 -15.12
CA PHE A 5 -3.44 -3.19 -13.83
C PHE A 5 -4.61 -2.31 -13.37
N THR A 6 -5.81 -2.87 -13.26
CA THR A 6 -6.96 -2.17 -12.69
C THR A 6 -6.88 -2.19 -11.17
N TYR A 7 -6.90 -1.02 -10.56
CA TYR A 7 -6.98 -0.79 -9.11
C TYR A 7 -8.27 -0.04 -8.77
N ASP A 8 -8.79 -0.26 -7.55
CA ASP A 8 -10.04 0.34 -7.07
C ASP A 8 -9.80 1.71 -6.42
N ILE A 9 -8.63 1.89 -5.78
CA ILE A 9 -8.23 3.14 -5.13
C ILE A 9 -6.80 3.51 -5.53
N GLU A 10 -6.58 4.79 -5.83
CA GLU A 10 -5.27 5.42 -5.80
C GLU A 10 -5.16 6.26 -4.52
N LYS A 11 -4.09 6.10 -3.75
CA LYS A 11 -3.87 6.84 -2.49
C LYS A 11 -2.44 7.36 -2.41
N LYS A 12 -2.33 8.63 -2.05
CA LYS A 12 -1.08 9.25 -1.63
C LYS A 12 -0.94 9.13 -0.11
N LEU A 13 0.15 8.54 0.35
CA LEU A 13 0.51 8.39 1.75
C LEU A 13 1.23 9.63 2.27
N THR A 14 1.25 9.82 3.58
CA THR A 14 1.91 10.96 4.21
C THR A 14 3.39 10.64 4.47
N ALA A 15 4.23 10.75 3.45
CA ALA A 15 5.69 10.67 3.56
C ALA A 15 6.37 11.62 2.55
N PRO A 16 7.68 11.92 2.69
CA PRO A 16 8.40 12.79 1.78
C PRO A 16 8.36 12.31 0.32
N GLU A 17 8.31 13.26 -0.61
CA GLU A 17 8.39 13.03 -2.05
C GLU A 17 9.78 13.39 -2.57
N GLY A 18 10.19 12.78 -3.69
CA GLY A 18 11.44 13.13 -4.37
C GLY A 18 12.71 12.47 -3.79
N GLY A 19 12.55 11.45 -2.93
CA GLY A 19 13.63 10.58 -2.46
C GLY A 19 13.23 9.10 -2.54
N VAL A 20 14.21 8.19 -2.49
CA VAL A 20 13.94 6.75 -2.42
C VAL A 20 13.65 6.42 -0.96
N LEU A 21 12.40 6.09 -0.61
CA LEU A 21 12.10 5.51 0.70
C LEU A 21 12.58 4.05 0.74
N ALA A 22 13.06 3.61 1.89
CA ALA A 22 13.33 2.18 2.14
C ALA A 22 12.04 1.46 2.55
N GLY A 23 11.10 2.17 3.18
CA GLY A 23 9.77 1.66 3.51
C GLY A 23 8.83 2.73 4.06
N ILE A 24 7.54 2.42 4.09
CA ILE A 24 6.48 3.26 4.65
C ILE A 24 5.67 2.43 5.65
N ASN A 25 5.72 2.80 6.92
CA ASN A 25 4.95 2.15 7.96
C ASN A 25 3.50 2.63 7.90
N VAL A 26 2.57 1.70 7.76
CA VAL A 26 1.14 1.99 7.66
C VAL A 26 0.32 1.14 8.61
N ILE A 27 -0.79 1.73 9.07
CA ILE A 27 -1.87 1.03 9.75
C ILE A 27 -3.02 0.91 8.76
N ILE A 28 -3.49 -0.31 8.55
CA ILE A 28 -4.59 -0.63 7.66
C ILE A 28 -5.74 -1.18 8.48
N GLU A 29 -6.93 -0.64 8.26
CA GLU A 29 -8.18 -1.12 8.83
C GLU A 29 -9.07 -1.60 7.69
N ILE A 30 -9.59 -2.82 7.81
CA ILE A 30 -10.41 -3.50 6.81
C ILE A 30 -11.75 -3.90 7.43
N ASP A 31 -12.82 -3.65 6.69
CA ASP A 31 -14.18 -4.05 7.04
C ASP A 31 -14.87 -4.70 5.83
N PRO A 32 -15.46 -5.90 5.97
CA PRO A 32 -15.48 -6.77 7.14
C PRO A 32 -14.10 -7.37 7.48
N PRO A 33 -13.85 -7.77 8.75
CA PRO A 33 -12.59 -8.39 9.19
C PRO A 33 -12.14 -9.62 8.39
N SER A 34 -13.06 -10.31 7.73
CA SER A 34 -12.78 -11.50 6.91
C SER A 34 -12.25 -11.16 5.51
N ALA A 35 -12.27 -9.88 5.11
CA ALA A 35 -11.85 -9.44 3.80
C ALA A 35 -10.33 -9.21 3.70
N GLY A 36 -9.89 -8.77 2.53
CA GLY A 36 -8.50 -8.43 2.26
C GLY A 36 -8.34 -7.48 1.09
N CYS A 37 -7.12 -7.00 0.89
CA CYS A 37 -6.73 -6.19 -0.25
C CYS A 37 -5.31 -6.51 -0.72
N LEU A 38 -5.01 -6.10 -1.94
CA LEU A 38 -3.63 -5.99 -2.43
C LEU A 38 -3.28 -4.50 -2.49
N ILE A 39 -2.18 -4.13 -1.86
CA ILE A 39 -1.63 -2.78 -1.93
C ILE A 39 -0.43 -2.84 -2.85
N TYR A 40 -0.52 -2.19 -3.99
CA TYR A 40 0.53 -2.06 -4.99
C TYR A 40 1.30 -0.76 -4.77
N GLY A 41 2.59 -0.81 -5.11
CA GLY A 41 3.48 0.35 -5.13
C GLY A 41 4.75 0.01 -5.88
N GLU A 42 5.58 1.02 -6.09
CA GLU A 42 6.87 0.84 -6.74
C GLU A 42 7.95 0.53 -5.71
N ASP A 43 8.72 -0.54 -5.91
CA ASP A 43 9.85 -0.90 -5.06
C ASP A 43 11.08 -0.02 -5.34
N ALA A 44 12.16 -0.25 -4.58
CA ALA A 44 13.40 0.49 -4.72
C ALA A 44 14.03 0.45 -6.13
N ASP A 45 13.79 -0.62 -6.90
CA ASP A 45 14.38 -0.85 -8.21
C ASP A 45 13.48 -0.32 -9.35
N GLY A 46 12.29 0.16 -9.00
CA GLY A 46 11.33 0.69 -9.96
C GLY A 46 10.35 -0.34 -10.50
N ASN A 47 10.26 -1.50 -9.87
CA ASN A 47 9.28 -2.51 -10.24
C ASN A 47 7.99 -2.29 -9.47
N ILE A 48 6.86 -2.53 -10.12
CA ILE A 48 5.58 -2.60 -9.41
C ILE A 48 5.51 -3.92 -8.66
N THR A 49 5.41 -3.83 -7.33
CA THR A 49 5.21 -4.97 -6.43
C THR A 49 3.95 -4.77 -5.61
N TYR A 50 3.56 -5.76 -4.81
CA TYR A 50 2.39 -5.66 -3.94
C TYR A 50 2.58 -6.35 -2.60
N VAL A 51 1.82 -5.87 -1.61
CA VAL A 51 1.65 -6.50 -0.30
C VAL A 51 0.19 -6.89 -0.16
N GLN A 52 -0.06 -8.15 0.18
CA GLN A 52 -1.40 -8.63 0.51
C GLN A 52 -1.69 -8.43 1.99
N VAL A 53 -2.86 -7.88 2.28
CA VAL A 53 -3.32 -7.60 3.65
C VAL A 53 -4.67 -8.26 3.87
N GLN A 54 -4.83 -8.92 5.01
CA GLN A 54 -6.05 -9.60 5.44
C GLN A 54 -6.29 -9.32 6.92
N GLY A 55 -7.56 -9.38 7.34
CA GLY A 55 -7.90 -9.18 8.75
C GLY A 55 -8.27 -7.73 9.07
N ALA A 56 -8.97 -7.53 10.19
CA ALA A 56 -9.55 -6.25 10.59
C ALA A 56 -8.54 -5.09 10.71
N ARG A 57 -7.33 -5.39 11.22
CA ARG A 57 -6.30 -4.38 11.44
C ARG A 57 -4.92 -4.99 11.25
N SER A 58 -4.07 -4.33 10.47
CA SER A 58 -2.67 -4.70 10.28
C SER A 58 -1.78 -3.47 10.38
N GLU A 59 -0.62 -3.63 11.00
CA GLU A 59 0.47 -2.65 10.98
C GLU A 59 1.62 -3.26 10.19
N ILE A 60 1.97 -2.67 9.05
CA ILE A 60 2.93 -3.23 8.11
C ILE A 60 3.87 -2.15 7.58
N GLU A 61 5.08 -2.55 7.23
CA GLU A 61 5.99 -1.73 6.42
C GLU A 61 5.74 -2.06 4.94
N LEU A 62 5.34 -1.06 4.17
CA LEU A 62 5.25 -1.16 2.71
C LEU A 62 6.64 -0.92 2.12
N PRO A 63 7.19 -1.85 1.32
CA PRO A 63 8.54 -1.75 0.76
C PRO A 63 8.57 -0.85 -0.48
N PHE A 64 7.88 0.29 -0.43
CA PHE A 64 7.70 1.16 -1.58
C PHE A 64 8.59 2.39 -1.47
N ARG A 65 9.21 2.76 -2.61
CA ARG A 65 10.11 3.90 -2.69
C ARG A 65 9.39 5.25 -2.73
N GLU A 66 8.12 5.25 -3.12
CA GLU A 66 7.30 6.45 -3.24
C GLU A 66 6.05 6.35 -2.37
N PRO A 67 5.54 7.47 -1.82
CA PRO A 67 4.30 7.52 -1.07
C PRO A 67 3.04 7.44 -1.95
N LYS A 68 3.10 6.69 -3.05
CA LYS A 68 1.99 6.49 -3.96
C LYS A 68 1.64 5.00 -4.02
N VAL A 69 0.43 4.67 -3.57
CA VAL A 69 -0.05 3.29 -3.54
C VAL A 69 -1.37 3.14 -4.28
N PHE A 70 -1.58 1.95 -4.81
CA PHE A 70 -2.82 1.56 -5.46
C PHE A 70 -3.40 0.36 -4.74
N VAL A 71 -4.69 0.39 -4.41
CA VAL A 71 -5.35 -0.70 -3.70
C VAL A 71 -6.27 -1.43 -4.65
N LYS A 72 -6.16 -2.75 -4.66
CA LYS A 72 -7.14 -3.64 -5.27
C LYS A 72 -7.89 -4.39 -4.19
N TYR A 73 -9.20 -4.35 -4.25
CA TYR A 73 -10.06 -5.03 -3.30
C TYR A 73 -10.06 -6.53 -3.60
N LEU A 74 -10.00 -7.33 -2.54
CA LEU A 74 -10.31 -8.75 -2.63
C LEU A 74 -11.77 -8.98 -2.25
N LEU A 75 -12.28 -10.19 -2.57
CA LEU A 75 -13.69 -10.52 -2.39
C LEU A 75 -14.17 -10.20 -0.97
N GLY A 76 -15.28 -9.48 -0.90
CA GLY A 76 -15.94 -9.14 0.36
C GLY A 76 -15.41 -7.90 1.04
N LEU A 77 -14.40 -7.19 0.52
CA LEU A 77 -13.95 -5.91 1.06
C LEU A 77 -14.96 -4.80 0.74
N GLU A 78 -15.47 -4.14 1.78
CA GLU A 78 -16.42 -3.03 1.64
C GLU A 78 -15.74 -1.68 1.94
N HIS A 79 -14.97 -1.64 3.03
CA HIS A 79 -14.28 -0.43 3.46
C HIS A 79 -12.82 -0.70 3.83
N ILE A 80 -11.95 0.23 3.45
CA ILE A 80 -10.55 0.24 3.87
C ILE A 80 -10.13 1.64 4.31
N LYS A 81 -9.37 1.70 5.40
CA LYS A 81 -8.64 2.91 5.80
C LYS A 81 -7.15 2.60 5.88
N ILE A 82 -6.34 3.51 5.39
CA ILE A 82 -4.88 3.42 5.40
C ILE A 82 -4.35 4.70 6.02
N TYR A 83 -3.61 4.55 7.11
CA TYR A 83 -2.97 5.63 7.86
C TYR A 83 -1.46 5.45 7.79
N THR A 84 -0.70 6.52 7.52
CA THR A 84 0.75 6.47 7.62
C THR A 84 1.16 6.63 9.08
N ALA A 85 1.88 5.65 9.61
CA ALA A 85 2.45 5.68 10.95
C ALA A 85 3.90 6.21 10.97
N GLY A 86 4.62 6.08 9.86
CA GLY A 86 5.98 6.58 9.71
C GLY A 86 6.60 6.17 8.37
N TYR A 87 7.88 6.48 8.18
CA TYR A 87 8.64 6.08 7.00
C TYR A 87 10.11 5.87 7.33
N THR A 88 10.75 5.00 6.58
CA THR A 88 12.17 4.68 6.67
C THR A 88 12.87 5.31 5.47
N PRO A 89 13.68 6.38 5.64
CA PRO A 89 14.43 6.95 4.52
C PRO A 89 15.52 5.98 4.06
N LYS A 90 15.78 5.91 2.75
CA LYS A 90 16.98 5.24 2.22
C LYS A 90 18.16 6.22 2.36
N LEU A 91 19.20 5.79 3.09
CA LEU A 91 20.44 6.56 3.28
C LEU A 91 21.22 6.72 1.97
#